data_AF-A0A3Q4FZK7-F1
#
_entry.id   AF-A0A3Q4FZK7-F1
#
_cell.length_a   1.000
_cell.length_b   1.000
_cell.length_c   1.000
_cell.angle_alpha   90.00
_cell.angle_beta   90.00
_cell.angle_gamma   90.00
#
_symmetry.space_group_name_H-M   'P 1'
#
loop_
_entity.id
_entity.type
_entity.pdbx_description
1 polymer ?
#
loop_
_entity_poly.entity_id
_entity_poly.type
_entity_poly.pdbx_seq_one_letter_code
_entity_poly.pdbx_strand_id
1 'polypeptide(L)'
;VCNAELLVLCQLCDRPCLCPNPVPQCPTGVPLVLDGCRCCQVCARQLGESCTEMFPCDNLRGLQCDYSASFPGLPGECVSQKDLGCEVNGIFYQEGQSFQPSCDTYCRCRGGGVTCVPVCPLNARLPTPDCPNPQHIRLPGKCCKEWVCENLENTRLHLQNNKFSPAPSCVEQSTQWSACSQSCGAGVSTRVSNQNPACRLQIETRLCKVRPCHTFQPAPRKPMVSANKTHIL
;
A
#
# COMPACT_ATOMS: atom_id res chain seq x y z
N VAL A 1 -27.25 -22.12 -15.99
CA VAL A 1 -27.61 -20.74 -15.62
C VAL A 1 -26.36 -20.13 -15.00
N CYS A 2 -25.64 -19.27 -15.72
CA CYS A 2 -24.50 -18.53 -15.14
C CYS A 2 -25.03 -17.22 -14.58
N ASN A 3 -24.83 -16.97 -13.28
CA ASN A 3 -25.30 -15.75 -12.62
C ASN A 3 -24.48 -14.53 -13.05
N ALA A 4 -25.12 -13.36 -13.03
CA ALA A 4 -24.67 -12.10 -13.61
C ALA A 4 -23.37 -11.51 -13.00
N GLU A 5 -22.84 -12.03 -11.89
CA GLU A 5 -21.53 -11.61 -11.37
C GLU A 5 -20.33 -12.27 -12.09
N LEU A 6 -20.58 -13.20 -13.02
CA LEU A 6 -19.56 -13.95 -13.77
C LEU A 6 -19.49 -13.56 -15.26
N LEU A 7 -19.88 -12.35 -15.62
CA LEU A 7 -20.04 -11.92 -17.03
C LEU A 7 -18.73 -11.80 -17.83
N VAL A 8 -17.57 -11.65 -17.17
CA VAL A 8 -16.30 -11.45 -17.89
C VAL A 8 -15.67 -12.76 -18.38
N LEU A 9 -15.89 -13.89 -17.68
CA LEU A 9 -15.30 -15.19 -18.04
C LEU A 9 -16.11 -15.99 -19.08
N CYS A 10 -17.38 -15.63 -19.29
CA CYS A 10 -18.29 -16.38 -20.16
C CYS A 10 -18.08 -16.15 -21.67
N GLN A 11 -17.21 -15.20 -22.07
CA GLN A 11 -16.92 -14.91 -23.48
C GLN A 11 -15.77 -15.76 -24.06
N LEU A 12 -15.10 -16.58 -23.25
CA LEU A 12 -13.94 -17.38 -23.69
C LEU A 12 -14.27 -18.84 -24.00
N CYS A 13 -15.45 -19.31 -23.61
CA CYS A 13 -15.85 -20.70 -23.73
C CYS A 13 -16.92 -20.86 -24.82
N ASP A 14 -16.51 -21.40 -25.97
CA ASP A 14 -17.44 -21.75 -27.04
C ASP A 14 -18.44 -22.82 -26.60
N ARG A 15 -19.71 -22.66 -27.00
CA ARG A 15 -20.74 -23.69 -26.87
C ARG A 15 -21.43 -23.93 -28.21
N PRO A 16 -21.45 -25.16 -28.74
CA PRO A 16 -20.91 -26.41 -28.15
C PRO A 16 -19.38 -26.44 -28.12
N CYS A 17 -18.80 -27.15 -27.14
CA CYS A 17 -17.35 -27.28 -27.02
C CYS A 17 -16.78 -28.15 -28.16
N LEU A 18 -15.62 -27.76 -28.67
CA LEU A 18 -14.90 -28.51 -29.70
C LEU A 18 -13.72 -29.25 -29.06
N CYS A 19 -13.97 -30.46 -28.55
CA CYS A 19 -12.97 -31.26 -27.85
C CYS A 19 -12.23 -32.23 -28.79
N PRO A 20 -10.95 -32.55 -28.51
CA PRO A 20 -10.23 -33.58 -29.25
C PRO A 20 -10.93 -34.94 -29.14
N ASN A 21 -11.03 -35.65 -30.26
CA ASN A 21 -11.51 -37.03 -30.31
C ASN A 21 -10.55 -37.86 -31.18
N PRO A 22 -9.87 -38.90 -30.63
CA PRO A 22 -10.00 -39.42 -29.26
C PRO A 22 -9.43 -38.51 -28.18
N VAL A 23 -9.82 -38.75 -26.92
CA VAL A 23 -9.29 -38.07 -25.74
C VAL A 23 -7.76 -38.19 -25.70
N PRO A 24 -7.01 -37.13 -25.38
CA PRO A 24 -5.55 -37.16 -25.37
C PRO A 24 -5.02 -38.20 -24.37
N GLN A 25 -3.99 -38.94 -24.78
CA GLN A 25 -3.23 -39.81 -23.90
C GLN A 25 -2.10 -39.03 -23.26
N CYS A 26 -2.13 -38.91 -21.94
CA CYS A 26 -1.13 -38.15 -21.20
C CYS A 26 0.13 -38.97 -20.90
N PRO A 27 1.29 -38.32 -20.76
CA PRO A 27 2.51 -38.98 -20.32
C PRO A 27 2.33 -39.71 -18.99
N THR A 28 3.18 -40.70 -18.73
CA THR A 28 3.13 -41.49 -17.48
C THR A 28 3.22 -40.58 -16.26
N GLY A 29 2.24 -40.69 -15.35
CA GLY A 29 2.19 -39.90 -14.12
C GLY A 29 1.65 -38.47 -14.28
N VAL A 30 1.16 -38.10 -15.47
CA VAL A 30 0.43 -36.85 -15.74
C VAL A 30 -1.06 -37.15 -15.85
N PRO A 31 -1.92 -36.54 -15.00
CA PRO A 31 -3.36 -36.81 -15.03
C PRO A 31 -4.08 -36.09 -16.18
N LEU A 32 -5.21 -36.66 -16.59
CA LEU A 32 -6.23 -35.96 -17.37
C LEU A 32 -7.05 -35.05 -16.44
N VAL A 33 -7.14 -33.77 -16.81
CA VAL A 33 -7.92 -32.75 -16.10
C VAL A 33 -8.88 -32.06 -17.07
N LEU A 34 -9.87 -31.35 -16.54
CA LEU A 34 -10.75 -30.53 -17.36
C LEU A 34 -10.11 -29.16 -17.61
N ASP A 35 -10.34 -28.62 -18.80
CA ASP A 35 -10.03 -27.22 -19.14
C ASP A 35 -10.81 -26.21 -18.27
N GLY A 36 -10.47 -24.93 -18.36
CA GLY A 36 -11.14 -23.84 -17.63
C GLY A 36 -12.63 -23.69 -17.96
N CYS A 37 -13.05 -24.16 -19.13
CA CYS A 37 -14.46 -24.25 -19.53
C CYS A 37 -15.20 -25.45 -18.94
N ARG A 38 -14.47 -26.35 -18.26
CA ARG A 38 -14.95 -27.61 -17.67
C ARG A 38 -15.63 -28.52 -18.68
N CYS A 39 -15.08 -28.59 -19.89
CA CYS A 39 -15.70 -29.28 -21.01
C CYS A 39 -14.77 -30.32 -21.65
N CYS A 40 -13.55 -29.92 -22.01
CA CYS A 40 -12.61 -30.81 -22.67
C CYS A 40 -11.60 -31.39 -21.68
N GLN A 41 -11.25 -32.66 -21.87
CA GLN A 41 -10.17 -33.30 -21.12
C GLN A 41 -8.83 -33.00 -21.78
N VAL A 42 -7.90 -32.50 -20.98
CA VAL A 42 -6.54 -32.12 -21.39
C VAL A 42 -5.53 -32.69 -20.39
N CYS A 43 -4.27 -32.82 -20.80
CA CYS A 43 -3.22 -33.23 -19.88
C CYS A 43 -2.83 -32.07 -18.96
N ALA A 44 -2.73 -32.35 -17.66
CA ALA A 44 -2.35 -31.35 -16.69
C ALA A 44 -0.90 -30.88 -16.94
N ARG A 45 -0.70 -29.56 -16.97
CA ARG A 45 0.61 -28.94 -17.14
C ARG A 45 1.48 -29.16 -15.90
N GLN A 46 2.74 -29.50 -16.13
CA GLN A 46 3.72 -29.82 -15.09
C GLN A 46 4.58 -28.59 -14.74
N LEU A 47 5.39 -28.69 -13.69
CA LEU A 47 6.22 -27.58 -13.18
C LEU A 47 7.11 -27.00 -14.31
N GLY A 48 7.08 -25.69 -14.48
CA GLY A 48 7.83 -24.96 -15.51
C GLY A 48 7.18 -25.00 -16.90
N GLU A 49 6.06 -25.70 -17.10
CA GLU A 49 5.36 -25.69 -18.37
C GLU A 49 4.47 -24.45 -18.53
N SER A 50 4.29 -24.03 -19.77
CA SER A 50 3.37 -22.96 -20.12
C SER A 50 1.92 -23.36 -19.85
N CYS A 51 1.19 -22.52 -19.13
CA CYS A 51 -0.18 -22.75 -18.73
C CYS A 51 -1.11 -21.59 -19.12
N THR A 52 -2.37 -21.94 -19.32
CA THR A 52 -3.47 -21.01 -19.56
C THR A 52 -4.72 -21.52 -18.85
N GLU A 53 -5.81 -20.76 -18.86
CA GLU A 53 -7.13 -21.26 -18.44
C GLU A 53 -7.54 -22.55 -19.18
N MET A 54 -7.18 -22.69 -20.47
CA MET A 54 -7.50 -23.88 -21.27
C MET A 54 -6.49 -25.03 -21.07
N PHE A 55 -5.29 -24.73 -20.57
CA PHE A 55 -4.25 -25.71 -20.28
C PHE A 55 -3.80 -25.56 -18.81
N PRO A 56 -4.60 -26.08 -17.86
CA PRO A 56 -4.36 -25.89 -16.44
C PRO A 56 -3.20 -26.75 -15.91
N CYS A 57 -2.59 -26.29 -14.81
CA CYS A 57 -1.54 -27.00 -14.09
C CYS A 57 -2.06 -28.21 -13.30
N ASP A 58 -1.14 -29.11 -12.93
CA ASP A 58 -1.41 -30.26 -12.09
C ASP A 58 -1.61 -29.88 -10.62
N ASN A 59 -2.87 -29.57 -10.29
CA ASN A 59 -3.27 -29.21 -8.93
C ASN A 59 -3.04 -30.35 -7.91
N LEU A 60 -3.03 -31.62 -8.34
CA LEU A 60 -2.75 -32.75 -7.43
C LEU A 60 -1.30 -32.73 -6.93
N ARG A 61 -0.41 -32.11 -7.70
CA ARG A 61 0.98 -31.84 -7.33
C ARG A 61 1.17 -30.48 -6.66
N GLY A 62 0.09 -29.75 -6.38
CA GLY A 62 0.16 -28.41 -5.79
C GLY A 62 0.73 -27.34 -6.73
N LEU A 63 0.57 -27.54 -8.05
CA LEU A 63 0.98 -26.55 -9.04
C LEU A 63 -0.16 -25.58 -9.36
N GLN A 64 0.19 -24.32 -9.59
CA GLN A 64 -0.75 -23.26 -9.94
C GLN A 64 -0.13 -22.40 -11.05
N CYS A 65 -0.97 -21.91 -11.96
CA CYS A 65 -0.51 -21.07 -13.06
C CYS A 65 -0.17 -19.66 -12.57
N ASP A 66 1.11 -19.27 -12.68
CA ASP A 66 1.59 -17.93 -12.37
C ASP A 66 1.66 -17.06 -13.63
N TYR A 67 0.98 -15.91 -13.60
CA TYR A 67 0.97 -14.93 -14.68
C TYR A 67 1.79 -13.67 -14.32
N SER A 68 2.49 -13.66 -13.20
CA SER A 68 3.13 -12.45 -12.65
C SER A 68 4.27 -11.92 -13.49
N ALA A 69 4.95 -12.81 -14.23
CA ALA A 69 5.98 -12.46 -15.22
C ALA A 69 5.43 -12.34 -16.66
N SER A 70 4.13 -12.54 -16.86
CA SER A 70 3.50 -12.58 -18.18
C SER A 70 2.78 -11.28 -18.50
N PHE A 71 2.85 -10.82 -19.76
CA PHE A 71 2.02 -9.72 -20.22
C PHE A 71 0.53 -10.14 -20.30
N PRO A 72 -0.42 -9.19 -20.19
CA PRO A 72 -1.84 -9.50 -20.33
C PRO A 72 -2.15 -10.29 -21.61
N GLY A 73 -2.79 -11.46 -21.46
CA GLY A 73 -3.15 -12.35 -22.57
C GLY A 73 -2.04 -13.33 -23.00
N LEU A 74 -0.84 -13.26 -22.42
CA LEU A 74 0.18 -14.30 -22.62
C LEU A 74 -0.01 -15.45 -21.63
N PRO A 75 0.46 -16.66 -21.98
CA PRO A 75 0.47 -17.79 -21.07
C PRO A 75 1.28 -17.50 -19.81
N GLY A 76 0.87 -18.12 -18.70
CA GLY A 76 1.64 -18.19 -17.47
C GLY A 76 2.60 -19.38 -17.46
N GLU A 77 3.21 -19.62 -16.31
CA GLU A 77 4.07 -20.76 -16.03
C GLU A 77 3.55 -21.53 -14.81
N CYS A 78 3.55 -22.87 -14.85
CA CYS A 78 3.15 -23.67 -13.69
C CYS A 78 4.23 -23.64 -12.63
N VAL A 79 3.92 -23.04 -11.48
CA VAL A 79 4.82 -22.94 -10.31
C VAL A 79 4.25 -23.70 -9.13
N SER A 80 5.07 -23.98 -8.12
CA SER A 80 4.58 -24.50 -6.84
C SER A 80 3.71 -23.45 -6.16
N GLN A 81 2.61 -23.86 -5.52
CA GLN A 81 1.78 -22.95 -4.73
C GLN A 81 2.57 -22.22 -3.63
N LYS A 82 3.69 -22.79 -3.18
CA LYS A 82 4.61 -22.15 -2.22
C LYS A 82 5.36 -20.96 -2.82
N ASP A 83 5.64 -20.99 -4.13
CA ASP A 83 6.41 -19.97 -4.84
C ASP A 83 5.55 -18.73 -5.18
N LEU A 84 4.22 -18.86 -5.12
CA LEU A 84 3.27 -17.74 -5.23
C LEU A 84 3.18 -16.90 -3.96
N GLY A 85 3.58 -17.46 -2.81
CA GLY A 85 3.54 -16.74 -1.54
C GLY A 85 4.61 -15.65 -1.44
N CYS A 86 4.37 -14.67 -0.59
CA CYS A 86 5.23 -13.51 -0.42
C CYS A 86 5.95 -13.59 0.93
N GLU A 87 7.24 -13.25 0.95
CA GLU A 87 8.00 -13.11 2.20
C GLU A 87 8.23 -11.63 2.51
N VAL A 88 7.73 -11.15 3.66
CA VAL A 88 7.96 -9.77 4.11
C VAL A 88 8.49 -9.80 5.53
N ASN A 89 9.70 -9.27 5.74
CA ASN A 89 10.41 -9.26 7.02
C ASN A 89 10.51 -10.65 7.68
N GLY A 90 10.72 -11.71 6.90
CA GLY A 90 10.79 -13.09 7.39
C GLY A 90 9.45 -13.76 7.71
N ILE A 91 8.33 -13.09 7.42
CA ILE A 91 6.97 -13.65 7.56
C ILE A 91 6.46 -14.06 6.18
N PHE A 92 6.01 -15.30 6.07
CA PHE A 92 5.42 -15.84 4.84
C PHE A 92 3.92 -15.54 4.78
N TYR A 93 3.48 -15.00 3.64
CA TYR A 93 2.10 -14.69 3.32
C TYR A 93 1.63 -15.52 2.12
N GLN A 94 0.46 -16.12 2.22
CA GLN A 94 -0.13 -16.89 1.12
C GLN A 94 -0.63 -15.97 -0.01
N GLU A 95 -0.74 -16.50 -1.23
CA GLU A 95 -1.34 -15.79 -2.36
C GLU A 95 -2.72 -15.22 -2.00
N GLY A 96 -2.93 -13.92 -2.23
CA GLY A 96 -4.16 -13.21 -1.87
C GLY A 96 -4.27 -12.79 -0.41
N GLN A 97 -3.38 -13.24 0.48
CA GLN A 97 -3.39 -12.85 1.89
C GLN A 97 -3.12 -11.35 2.02
N SER A 98 -3.91 -10.69 2.86
CA SER A 98 -3.79 -9.26 3.13
C SER A 98 -3.32 -9.02 4.57
N PHE A 99 -2.52 -7.97 4.76
CA PHE A 99 -1.93 -7.64 6.06
C PHE A 99 -1.67 -6.14 6.16
N GLN A 100 -1.56 -5.64 7.39
CA GLN A 100 -1.40 -4.22 7.68
C GLN A 100 -0.09 -3.99 8.44
N PRO A 101 1.04 -3.71 7.73
CA PRO A 101 2.34 -3.56 8.38
C PRO A 101 2.44 -2.32 9.28
N SER A 102 1.61 -1.31 9.03
CA SER A 102 1.47 -0.11 9.87
C SER A 102 0.04 0.39 9.81
N CYS A 103 -0.37 1.24 10.75
CA CYS A 103 -1.76 1.72 10.79
C CYS A 103 -2.17 2.49 9.52
N ASP A 104 -1.22 3.02 8.75
CA ASP A 104 -1.43 3.85 7.55
C ASP A 104 -1.16 3.11 6.24
N THR A 105 -0.78 1.82 6.27
CA THR A 105 -0.42 1.04 5.08
C THR A 105 -1.12 -0.31 5.09
N TYR A 106 -1.78 -0.66 3.99
CA TYR A 106 -2.42 -1.95 3.78
C TYR A 106 -1.79 -2.67 2.60
N CYS A 107 -1.41 -3.93 2.76
CA CYS A 107 -0.73 -4.71 1.74
C CYS A 107 -1.47 -6.01 1.41
N ARG A 108 -1.29 -6.49 0.18
CA ARG A 108 -1.79 -7.78 -0.30
C ARG A 108 -0.68 -8.53 -1.03
N CYS A 109 -0.53 -9.81 -0.73
CA CYS A 109 0.36 -10.73 -1.43
C CYS A 109 -0.26 -11.13 -2.78
N ARG A 110 0.52 -11.00 -3.86
CA ARG A 110 0.12 -11.38 -5.20
C ARG A 110 1.35 -11.75 -6.03
N GLY A 111 1.45 -13.00 -6.46
CA GLY A 111 2.44 -13.44 -7.43
C GLY A 111 3.88 -13.40 -6.91
N GLY A 112 4.09 -13.80 -5.66
CA GLY A 112 5.40 -13.70 -4.99
C GLY A 112 5.82 -12.29 -4.58
N GLY A 113 5.05 -11.26 -4.94
CA GLY A 113 5.29 -9.85 -4.59
C GLY A 113 4.19 -9.24 -3.73
N VAL A 114 4.48 -8.13 -3.05
CA VAL A 114 3.49 -7.41 -2.25
C VAL A 114 3.06 -6.09 -2.88
N THR A 115 1.74 -5.88 -2.96
CA THR A 115 1.15 -4.61 -3.39
C THR A 115 0.60 -3.89 -2.17
N CYS A 116 1.08 -2.68 -1.90
CA CYS A 116 0.66 -1.88 -0.75
C CYS A 116 -0.03 -0.58 -1.17
N VAL A 117 -1.06 -0.19 -0.42
CA VAL A 117 -1.83 1.04 -0.62
C VAL A 117 -1.92 1.82 0.71
N PRO A 118 -1.95 3.16 0.65
CA PRO A 118 -2.14 3.97 1.85
C PRO A 118 -3.58 3.81 2.36
N VAL A 119 -3.74 3.59 3.66
CA VAL A 119 -5.05 3.58 4.34
C VAL A 119 -5.53 5.01 4.60
N CYS A 120 -4.59 5.92 4.83
CA CYS A 120 -4.89 7.31 5.11
C CYS A 120 -5.23 8.10 3.84
N PRO A 121 -6.15 9.07 3.92
CA PRO A 121 -6.49 9.91 2.78
C PRO A 121 -5.31 10.79 2.37
N LEU A 122 -5.01 10.85 1.07
CA LEU A 122 -3.95 11.66 0.47
C LEU A 122 -4.40 13.09 0.17
N ASN A 123 -5.14 13.71 1.10
CA ASN A 123 -5.71 15.04 0.86
C ASN A 123 -4.60 16.10 0.88
N ALA A 124 -4.42 16.82 -0.22
CA ALA A 124 -3.56 17.99 -0.27
C ALA A 124 -4.33 19.22 0.23
N ARG A 125 -3.73 20.00 1.14
CA ARG A 125 -4.27 21.29 1.57
C ARG A 125 -3.45 22.41 0.97
N LEU A 126 -4.10 23.25 0.18
CA LEU A 126 -3.49 24.47 -0.34
C LEU A 126 -3.37 25.53 0.77
N PRO A 127 -2.37 26.41 0.72
CA PRO A 127 -2.32 27.58 1.58
C PRO A 127 -3.60 28.41 1.43
N THR A 128 -4.20 28.78 2.56
CA THR A 128 -5.34 29.70 2.61
C THR A 128 -4.92 30.97 3.36
N PRO A 129 -5.65 32.10 3.23
CA PRO A 129 -5.36 33.29 4.04
C PRO A 129 -5.29 33.00 5.54
N ASP A 130 -6.17 32.12 6.04
CA ASP A 130 -6.20 31.68 7.44
C ASP A 130 -5.13 30.62 7.79
N CYS A 131 -4.41 30.11 6.79
CA CYS A 131 -3.42 29.04 6.94
C CYS A 131 -2.35 29.17 5.84
N PRO A 132 -1.47 30.18 5.92
CA PRO A 132 -0.48 30.45 4.87
C PRO A 132 0.62 29.39 4.81
N ASN A 133 0.87 28.68 5.91
CA ASN A 133 1.86 27.61 6.00
C ASN A 133 1.26 26.33 6.61
N PRO A 134 0.50 25.55 5.83
CA PRO A 134 -0.04 24.27 6.28
C PRO A 134 1.07 23.22 6.42
N GLN A 135 1.08 22.51 7.54
CA GLN A 135 2.05 21.48 7.89
C GLN A 135 1.34 20.13 8.05
N HIS A 136 1.81 19.11 7.32
CA HIS A 136 1.22 17.77 7.34
C HIS A 136 1.99 16.88 8.31
N ILE A 137 1.48 16.77 9.54
CA ILE A 137 2.17 16.09 10.65
C ILE A 137 1.28 15.04 11.31
N ARG A 138 1.92 14.04 11.93
CA ARG A 138 1.23 13.00 12.69
C ARG A 138 1.04 13.46 14.13
N LEU A 139 -0.20 13.67 14.54
CA LEU A 139 -0.53 14.04 15.91
C LEU A 139 -0.44 12.81 16.85
N PRO A 140 -0.09 13.01 18.13
CA PRO A 140 -0.11 11.94 19.13
C PRO A 140 -1.48 11.24 19.19
N GLY A 141 -1.49 9.90 19.22
CA GLY A 141 -2.73 9.10 19.25
C GLY A 141 -3.49 9.02 17.91
N LYS A 142 -3.03 9.71 16.86
CA LYS A 142 -3.61 9.62 15.51
C LYS A 142 -2.78 8.73 14.61
N CYS A 143 -3.47 7.91 13.82
CA CYS A 143 -2.82 7.13 12.79
C CYS A 143 -2.40 8.02 11.60
N CYS A 144 -3.37 8.73 11.03
CA CYS A 144 -3.16 9.56 9.85
C CYS A 144 -2.56 10.92 10.21
N LYS A 145 -1.77 11.45 9.26
CA LYS A 145 -1.29 12.83 9.33
C LYS A 145 -2.44 13.80 9.10
N GLU A 146 -2.46 14.87 9.87
CA GLU A 146 -3.45 15.93 9.76
C GLU A 146 -2.75 17.24 9.37
N TRP A 147 -3.49 18.12 8.70
CA TRP A 147 -3.00 19.44 8.33
C TRP A 147 -3.18 20.40 9.50
N VAL A 148 -2.08 20.74 10.15
CA VAL A 148 -2.05 21.80 11.14
C VAL A 148 -1.52 23.07 10.49
N CYS A 149 -2.08 24.20 10.86
CA CYS A 149 -1.51 25.49 10.53
C CYS A 149 -0.61 25.88 11.70
N GLU A 150 0.53 26.48 11.40
CA GLU A 150 1.30 27.20 12.41
C GLU A 150 0.45 28.40 12.84
N ASN A 151 -0.50 28.18 13.75
CA ASN A 151 -1.25 29.26 14.32
C ASN A 151 -0.23 30.11 15.09
N LEU A 152 -0.04 31.34 14.63
CA LEU A 152 0.53 32.45 15.39
C LEU A 152 -0.29 32.74 16.67
N GLU A 153 -1.34 31.96 16.95
CA GLU A 153 -2.26 32.08 18.07
C GLU A 153 -1.91 31.24 19.30
N ASN A 154 -0.66 30.78 19.43
CA ASN A 154 -0.09 30.68 20.77
C ASN A 154 0.44 32.04 21.27
N THR A 155 0.24 33.12 20.50
CA THR A 155 0.80 34.44 20.83
C THR A 155 -0.22 35.53 21.15
N ARG A 156 -1.49 35.52 20.69
CA ARG A 156 -2.40 36.66 20.97
C ARG A 156 -3.87 36.52 20.52
N LEU A 157 -4.63 35.51 20.97
CA LEU A 157 -6.09 35.70 21.15
C LEU A 157 -6.34 36.54 22.42
N HIS A 158 -5.79 37.76 22.40
CA HIS A 158 -6.10 38.85 23.31
C HIS A 158 -6.49 40.07 22.47
N LEU A 159 -7.27 39.84 21.41
CA LEU A 159 -8.03 40.90 20.75
C LEU A 159 -9.48 40.76 21.20
N GLN A 160 -9.72 41.37 22.36
CA GLN A 160 -10.91 42.16 22.66
C GLN A 160 -12.27 41.54 22.30
N ASN A 161 -12.76 40.63 23.16
CA ASN A 161 -14.13 40.77 23.70
C ASN A 161 -14.42 39.76 24.82
N ASN A 162 -14.07 40.10 26.07
CA ASN A 162 -15.03 40.12 27.18
C ASN A 162 -14.31 40.47 28.48
N LYS A 163 -14.75 41.57 29.07
CA LYS A 163 -14.96 41.80 30.51
C LYS A 163 -14.23 40.81 31.44
N PHE A 164 -13.20 41.35 32.09
CA PHE A 164 -12.75 41.06 33.46
C PHE A 164 -13.50 39.90 34.13
N SER A 165 -13.10 38.66 33.82
CA SER A 165 -13.44 37.51 34.65
C SER A 165 -12.33 37.43 35.70
N PRO A 166 -12.65 37.23 37.00
CA PRO A 166 -11.63 37.12 38.03
C PRO A 166 -10.67 36.02 37.61
N ALA A 167 -9.37 36.26 37.72
CA ALA A 167 -8.36 35.24 37.52
C ALA A 167 -8.81 33.98 38.25
N PRO A 168 -8.89 32.81 37.59
CA PRO A 168 -9.31 31.60 38.27
C PRO A 168 -8.40 31.41 39.47
N SER A 169 -8.98 31.13 40.63
CA SER A 169 -8.28 30.96 41.92
C SER A 169 -7.39 29.70 41.96
N CYS A 170 -6.90 29.26 40.81
CA CYS A 170 -6.18 28.02 40.66
C CYS A 170 -4.69 28.28 40.52
N VAL A 171 -3.91 27.39 41.11
CA VAL A 171 -2.46 27.41 40.97
C VAL A 171 -2.12 26.98 39.55
N GLU A 172 -1.58 27.90 38.77
CA GLU A 172 -1.10 27.58 37.43
C GLU A 172 0.04 26.56 37.51
N GLN A 173 -0.08 25.51 36.73
CA GLN A 173 0.87 24.41 36.64
C GLN A 173 1.05 24.08 35.15
N SER A 174 2.29 24.16 34.70
CA SER A 174 2.67 23.75 33.35
C SER A 174 3.99 23.00 33.40
N THR A 175 4.06 21.85 32.74
CA THR A 175 5.32 21.14 32.53
C THR A 175 6.16 21.84 31.46
N GLN A 176 7.46 21.53 31.42
CA GLN A 176 8.26 21.82 30.24
C GLN A 176 7.72 21.04 29.03
N TRP A 177 7.97 21.59 27.86
CA TRP A 177 7.69 20.93 26.60
C TRP A 177 8.58 19.69 26.40
N SER A 178 8.00 18.61 25.89
CA SER A 178 8.72 17.40 25.52
C SER A 178 9.72 17.68 24.39
N ALA A 179 10.70 16.78 24.22
CA ALA A 179 11.49 16.73 23.00
C ALA A 179 10.59 16.60 21.76
N CYS A 180 11.10 17.02 20.60
CA CYS A 180 10.38 16.94 19.34
C CYS A 180 10.20 15.47 18.94
N SER A 181 9.00 15.11 18.47
CA SER A 181 8.68 13.73 18.05
C SER A 181 9.51 13.22 16.86
N GLN A 182 10.22 14.11 16.17
CA GLN A 182 11.11 13.80 15.06
C GLN A 182 12.55 14.24 15.38
N SER A 183 13.53 13.48 14.89
CA SER A 183 14.96 13.80 15.04
C SER A 183 15.50 14.74 13.94
N CYS A 184 14.71 14.99 12.90
CA CYS A 184 14.96 15.95 11.83
C CYS A 184 13.61 16.44 11.25
N GLY A 185 13.59 17.60 10.59
CA GLY A 185 12.38 18.16 9.98
C GLY A 185 11.34 18.66 10.99
N ALA A 186 10.09 18.80 10.53
CA ALA A 186 8.97 19.25 11.38
C ALA A 186 8.37 18.08 12.17
N GLY A 187 8.04 18.32 13.43
CA GLY A 187 7.45 17.35 14.35
C GLY A 187 6.55 18.01 15.39
N VAL A 188 6.26 17.27 16.46
CA VAL A 188 5.34 17.70 17.52
C VAL A 188 6.03 17.63 18.88
N SER A 189 5.76 18.63 19.72
CA SER A 189 6.16 18.66 21.13
C SER A 189 4.90 18.85 21.98
N THR A 190 4.85 18.19 23.13
CA THR A 190 3.68 18.19 24.03
C THR A 190 4.06 18.66 25.43
N ARG A 191 3.11 19.25 26.15
CA ARG A 191 3.23 19.55 27.59
C ARG A 191 1.89 19.33 28.28
N VAL A 192 1.90 19.19 29.60
CA VAL A 192 0.67 19.23 30.40
C VAL A 192 0.56 20.60 31.05
N SER A 193 -0.60 21.23 30.91
CA SER A 193 -0.85 22.60 31.38
C SER A 193 -2.30 22.76 31.83
N ASN A 194 -2.54 23.52 32.90
CA ASN A 194 -3.88 23.92 33.33
C ASN A 194 -4.21 25.38 32.97
N GLN A 195 -3.41 26.02 32.11
CA GLN A 195 -3.63 27.40 31.62
C GLN A 195 -4.76 27.45 30.59
N ASN A 196 -5.98 27.12 31.02
CA ASN A 196 -7.21 27.21 30.23
C ASN A 196 -8.35 27.79 31.07
N PRO A 197 -9.42 28.32 30.44
CA PRO A 197 -10.54 28.92 31.16
C PRO A 197 -11.24 28.00 32.17
N ALA A 198 -11.11 26.68 32.00
CA ALA A 198 -11.68 25.67 32.90
C ALA A 198 -10.73 25.29 34.07
N CYS A 199 -9.50 25.79 34.06
CA CYS A 199 -8.38 25.43 34.93
C CYS A 199 -8.21 23.94 35.20
N ARG A 200 -8.25 23.13 34.13
CA ARG A 200 -8.03 21.67 34.20
C ARG A 200 -6.74 21.30 33.50
N LEU A 201 -5.97 20.37 34.05
CA LEU A 201 -4.79 19.85 33.38
C LEU A 201 -5.19 19.18 32.05
N GLN A 202 -4.62 19.67 30.96
CA GLN A 202 -4.81 19.18 29.61
C GLN A 202 -3.48 19.06 28.88
N ILE A 203 -3.43 18.20 27.86
CA ILE A 203 -2.25 18.08 27.00
C ILE A 203 -2.32 19.19 25.95
N GLU A 204 -1.35 20.09 26.00
CA GLU A 204 -1.12 21.07 24.95
C GLU A 204 -0.11 20.52 23.94
N THR A 205 -0.34 20.83 22.67
CA THR A 205 0.47 20.34 21.55
C THR A 205 0.95 21.52 20.72
N ARG A 206 2.24 21.51 20.35
CA ARG A 206 2.83 22.52 19.44
C ARG A 206 3.64 21.87 18.34
N LEU A 207 3.79 22.59 17.24
CA LEU A 207 4.73 22.24 16.18
C LEU A 207 6.17 22.56 16.64
N CYS A 208 7.10 21.65 16.37
CA CYS A 208 8.54 21.88 16.52
C CYS A 208 9.24 21.65 15.19
N LYS A 209 10.35 22.35 14.95
CA LYS A 209 11.19 22.17 13.76
C LYS A 209 12.60 21.84 14.23
N VAL A 210 13.10 20.68 13.82
CA VAL A 210 14.48 20.24 14.01
C VAL A 210 15.23 20.45 12.70
N ARG A 211 16.56 20.33 12.71
CA ARG A 211 17.40 20.43 11.50
C ARG A 211 16.78 19.68 10.32
N PRO A 212 16.87 20.22 9.08
CA PRO A 212 16.34 19.54 7.90
C PRO A 212 16.80 18.09 7.81
N CYS A 213 15.90 17.19 7.42
CA CYS A 213 16.28 15.81 7.14
C CYS A 213 17.18 15.76 5.91
N HIS A 214 18.24 14.94 5.95
CA HIS A 214 19.01 14.66 4.75
C HIS A 214 18.12 13.93 3.76
N THR A 215 17.75 14.59 2.67
CA THR A 215 17.24 13.90 1.50
C THR A 215 18.42 13.14 0.91
N PHE A 216 18.39 11.80 0.94
CA PHE A 216 19.18 11.02 0.01
C PHE A 216 18.70 11.42 -1.39
N GLN A 217 19.41 12.35 -2.03
CA GLN A 217 19.21 12.60 -3.44
C GLN A 217 19.72 11.34 -4.17
N PRO A 218 18.89 10.66 -4.98
CA PRO A 218 19.43 9.71 -5.93
C PRO A 218 20.39 10.50 -6.83
N ALA A 219 21.63 10.02 -6.94
CA ALA A 219 22.62 10.60 -7.83
C ALA A 219 22.01 10.79 -9.23
N PRO A 220 22.25 11.93 -9.91
CA PRO A 220 21.78 12.11 -11.27
C PRO A 220 22.33 10.98 -12.14
N ARG A 221 21.43 10.18 -12.74
CA ARG A 221 21.81 9.16 -13.72
C ARG A 221 22.55 9.89 -14.84
N LYS A 222 23.84 9.57 -15.03
CA LYS A 222 24.59 10.04 -16.19
C LYS A 222 23.83 9.59 -17.45
N PRO A 223 23.53 10.48 -18.41
CA PRO A 223 22.95 10.07 -19.67
C PRO A 223 23.93 9.14 -20.40
N MET A 224 23.43 7.99 -20.82
CA MET A 224 24.14 7.02 -21.65
C MET A 224 24.28 7.63 -23.05
N VAL A 225 25.48 8.09 -23.40
CA VAL A 225 25.79 8.52 -24.77
C VAL A 225 25.78 7.29 -25.66
N SER A 226 24.81 7.24 -26.57
CA SER A 226 24.74 6.24 -27.63
C SER A 226 25.94 6.43 -28.55
N ALA A 227 26.85 5.46 -28.58
CA ALA A 227 27.94 5.42 -29.54
C ALA A 227 27.35 5.11 -30.93
N ASN A 228 27.27 6.13 -31.79
CA ASN A 228 27.03 5.93 -33.21
C ASN A 228 28.22 5.16 -33.80
N LYS A 229 27.96 3.93 -34.25
CA LYS A 229 28.92 3.12 -35.00
C LYS A 229 28.82 3.54 -36.47
N THR A 230 29.72 4.43 -36.90
CA THR A 230 29.93 4.75 -38.30
C THR A 230 30.48 3.51 -39.01
N HIS A 231 29.71 2.95 -39.94
CA HIS A 231 30.22 2.08 -40.98
C HIS A 231 30.97 2.97 -41.99
N ILE A 232 32.28 2.77 -42.10
CA ILE A 232 33.06 3.21 -43.25
C ILE A 232 33.25 1.97 -44.14
N LEU A 233 32.95 2.15 -45.43
CA LEU A 233 33.16 1.21 -46.54
C LEU A 233 34.61 0.76 -46.64
#